data_AF-A0A1V4K4M5-F1
#
_entry.id   AF-A0A1V4K4M5-F1
#
_cell.length_a   1.000
_cell.length_b   1.000
_cell.length_c   1.000
_cell.angle_alpha   90.00
_cell.angle_beta   90.00
_cell.angle_gamma   90.00
#
_symmetry.space_group_name_H-M   'P 1'
#
loop_
_entity.id
_entity.type
_entity.pdbx_description
1 polymer ?
#
loop_
_entity_poly.entity_id
_entity_poly.type
_entity_poly.pdbx_seq_one_letter_code
_entity_poly.pdbx_strand_id
1 'polypeptide(L)'
;MAQFSPGCTLVLLEHLDTPVTRFLLSHPPLSRLFEPQKKEESSFTPEDAVLAAVGIVPCSAERGLLVSQSMLAALEELIRACCAEDEGVPVVLVCGPKNTGKSTFNRYLINLLLNHLPSVEYMECDIGQTEFTPPGCVSLSNVTEPILGPPFTHQQTPLKMVYFGQTSCEHDTERYLDVVKYVFSSYKKEVPLIVNTMGWVKGKQGAVFSRGAAAAR
;
A
#
# COMPACT_ATOMS: atom_id res chain seq x y z
N MET A 1 27.85 -14.65 -28.83
CA MET A 1 27.48 -13.89 -27.62
C MET A 1 26.69 -12.67 -28.07
N ALA A 2 25.53 -12.42 -27.48
CA ALA A 2 24.82 -11.16 -27.74
C ALA A 2 25.72 -9.99 -27.30
N GLN A 3 25.91 -9.01 -28.17
CA GLN A 3 26.64 -7.78 -27.83
C GLN A 3 25.65 -6.79 -27.24
N PHE A 4 25.85 -6.45 -25.97
CA PHE A 4 25.05 -5.43 -25.31
C PHE A 4 25.76 -4.07 -25.40
N SER A 5 25.00 -3.00 -25.62
CA SER A 5 25.52 -1.63 -25.64
C SER A 5 25.85 -1.15 -24.22
N PRO A 6 26.87 -0.30 -24.03
CA PRO A 6 27.09 0.39 -22.75
C PRO A 6 25.81 1.11 -22.31
N GLY A 7 25.43 0.94 -21.03
CA GLY A 7 24.20 1.54 -20.48
C GLY A 7 22.92 0.73 -20.73
N CYS A 8 23.02 -0.50 -21.24
CA CYS A 8 21.84 -1.39 -21.31
C CYS A 8 21.39 -1.83 -19.90
N THR A 9 20.08 -1.92 -19.71
CA THR A 9 19.48 -2.59 -18.54
C THR A 9 18.96 -3.95 -18.98
N LEU A 10 19.36 -5.00 -18.27
CA LEU A 10 18.81 -6.34 -18.44
C LEU A 10 17.80 -6.58 -17.33
N VAL A 11 16.56 -6.85 -17.72
CA VAL A 11 15.49 -7.23 -16.79
C VAL A 11 15.23 -8.72 -16.95
N LEU A 12 15.50 -9.49 -15.90
CA LEU A 12 15.14 -10.89 -15.82
C LEU A 12 13.72 -10.99 -15.27
N LEU A 13 12.85 -11.72 -15.99
CA LEU A 13 11.48 -11.97 -15.58
C LEU A 13 11.32 -13.46 -15.29
N GLU A 14 10.70 -13.76 -14.16
CA GLU A 14 10.40 -15.13 -13.74
C GLU A 14 8.88 -15.36 -13.71
N HIS A 15 8.47 -16.60 -13.96
CA HIS A 15 7.06 -16.95 -13.87
C HIS A 15 6.55 -16.82 -12.43
N LEU A 16 5.36 -16.21 -12.28
CA LEU A 16 4.68 -16.05 -10.99
C LEU A 16 4.02 -17.37 -10.53
N ASP A 17 4.83 -18.41 -10.34
CA ASP A 17 4.40 -19.74 -9.95
C ASP A 17 4.90 -20.10 -8.54
N THR A 18 4.16 -19.64 -7.53
CA THR A 18 4.48 -19.80 -6.11
C THR A 18 3.42 -20.66 -5.42
N PRO A 19 3.70 -21.24 -4.24
CA PRO A 19 2.67 -21.95 -3.46
C PRO A 19 1.42 -21.09 -3.21
N VAL A 20 1.59 -19.79 -2.99
CA VAL A 20 0.50 -18.83 -2.78
C VAL A 20 -0.32 -18.65 -4.06
N THR A 21 0.33 -18.45 -5.22
CA THR A 21 -0.43 -18.29 -6.47
C THR A 21 -1.15 -19.57 -6.86
N ARG A 22 -0.55 -20.75 -6.66
CA ARG A 22 -1.23 -22.04 -6.87
C ARG A 22 -2.44 -22.22 -5.95
N PHE A 23 -2.34 -21.84 -4.68
CA PHE A 23 -3.46 -21.88 -3.73
C PHE A 23 -4.60 -20.94 -4.12
N LEU A 24 -4.28 -19.71 -4.55
CA LEU A 24 -5.29 -18.77 -5.03
C LEU A 24 -5.99 -19.32 -6.27
N LEU A 25 -5.22 -19.81 -7.25
CA LEU A 25 -5.74 -20.33 -8.51
C LEU A 25 -6.54 -21.64 -8.35
N SER A 26 -6.32 -22.40 -7.26
CA SER A 26 -7.13 -23.59 -6.96
C SER A 26 -8.56 -23.26 -6.52
N HIS A 27 -8.86 -22.00 -6.18
CA HIS A 27 -10.21 -21.56 -5.86
C HIS A 27 -10.93 -21.13 -7.15
N PRO A 28 -12.08 -21.76 -7.51
CA PRO A 28 -12.76 -21.46 -8.78
C PRO A 28 -13.03 -19.98 -9.06
N PRO A 29 -13.44 -19.14 -8.07
CA PRO A 29 -13.65 -17.70 -8.30
C PRO A 29 -12.36 -16.93 -8.64
N LEU A 30 -11.20 -17.46 -8.27
CA LEU A 30 -9.88 -16.84 -8.45
C LEU A 30 -9.04 -17.55 -9.51
N SER A 31 -9.56 -18.60 -10.15
CA SER A 31 -8.85 -19.41 -11.16
C SER A 31 -8.31 -18.60 -12.35
N ARG A 32 -8.87 -17.40 -12.58
CA ARG A 32 -8.49 -16.48 -13.68
C ARG A 32 -7.89 -15.17 -13.17
N LEU A 33 -7.45 -15.12 -11.90
CA LEU A 33 -6.99 -13.89 -11.24
C LEU A 33 -5.81 -13.21 -11.97
N PHE A 34 -4.90 -14.00 -12.53
CA PHE A 34 -3.71 -13.52 -13.26
C PHE A 34 -3.87 -13.57 -14.78
N GLU A 35 -5.06 -13.89 -15.30
CA GLU A 35 -5.27 -13.88 -16.74
C GLU A 35 -5.38 -12.45 -17.26
N PRO A 36 -4.72 -12.11 -18.38
CA PRO A 36 -4.88 -10.81 -19.02
C PRO A 36 -6.35 -10.56 -19.38
N GLN A 37 -6.87 -9.37 -19.03
CA GLN A 37 -8.17 -8.94 -19.55
C GLN A 37 -8.06 -8.77 -21.07
N LYS A 38 -8.91 -9.49 -21.84
CA LYS A 38 -8.89 -9.51 -23.31
C LYS A 38 -8.79 -8.10 -23.91
N LYS A 39 -7.86 -7.93 -24.86
CA LYS A 39 -7.55 -6.66 -25.54
C LYS A 39 -8.58 -6.35 -26.63
N GLU A 40 -8.89 -5.06 -26.80
CA GLU A 40 -9.27 -4.50 -28.09
C GLU A 40 -8.01 -4.35 -28.96
N GLU A 41 -8.16 -4.56 -30.26
CA GLU A 41 -7.07 -4.70 -31.23
C GLU A 41 -6.23 -3.41 -31.33
N SER A 42 -4.96 -3.48 -30.94
CA SER A 42 -3.96 -2.43 -31.19
C SER A 42 -2.83 -3.00 -32.04
N SER A 43 -2.23 -2.18 -32.91
CA SER A 43 -1.06 -2.54 -33.73
C SER A 43 0.02 -3.24 -32.90
N PHE A 44 0.38 -4.47 -33.25
CA PHE A 44 1.41 -5.26 -32.56
C PHE A 44 2.79 -5.01 -33.20
N THR A 45 3.76 -4.63 -32.39
CA THR A 45 5.18 -4.63 -32.78
C THR A 45 5.83 -6.01 -32.50
N PRO A 46 6.98 -6.33 -33.11
CA PRO A 46 7.73 -7.55 -32.76
C PRO A 46 8.15 -7.62 -31.29
N GLU A 47 8.43 -6.47 -30.66
CA GLU A 47 8.77 -6.38 -29.23
C GLU A 47 7.56 -6.76 -28.35
N ASP A 48 6.36 -6.33 -28.76
CA ASP A 48 5.11 -6.73 -28.09
C ASP A 48 4.88 -8.24 -28.14
N ALA A 49 5.30 -8.91 -29.23
CA ALA A 49 5.19 -10.35 -29.36
C ALA A 49 6.12 -11.10 -28.39
N VAL A 50 7.35 -10.59 -28.17
CA VAL A 50 8.29 -11.14 -27.19
C VAL A 50 7.76 -10.98 -25.76
N LEU A 51 7.24 -9.79 -25.43
CA LEU A 51 6.63 -9.52 -24.14
C LEU A 51 5.36 -10.36 -23.92
N ALA A 52 4.52 -10.50 -24.95
CA ALA A 52 3.32 -11.32 -24.89
C ALA A 52 3.63 -12.80 -24.66
N ALA A 53 4.75 -13.30 -25.19
CA ALA A 53 5.20 -14.68 -24.95
C ALA A 53 5.52 -14.97 -23.47
N VAL A 54 5.85 -13.93 -22.69
CA VAL A 54 6.04 -14.01 -21.23
C VAL A 54 4.85 -13.46 -20.43
N GLY A 55 3.69 -13.26 -21.08
CA GLY A 55 2.46 -12.81 -20.45
C GLY A 55 2.37 -11.30 -20.18
N ILE A 56 3.31 -10.50 -20.70
CA ILE A 56 3.29 -9.04 -20.60
C ILE A 56 2.61 -8.46 -21.82
N VAL A 57 1.57 -7.66 -21.61
CA VAL A 57 0.82 -7.03 -22.70
C VAL A 57 0.84 -5.51 -22.49
N PRO A 58 1.08 -4.71 -23.55
CA PRO A 58 0.98 -3.27 -23.45
C PRO A 58 -0.40 -2.85 -22.95
N CYS A 59 -0.43 -2.02 -21.92
CA CYS A 59 -1.63 -1.43 -21.36
C CYS A 59 -1.73 0.03 -21.82
N SER A 60 -2.93 0.51 -22.16
CA SER A 60 -3.11 1.93 -22.47
C SER A 60 -2.80 2.77 -21.22
N ALA A 61 -2.29 3.99 -21.42
CA ALA A 61 -1.95 4.88 -20.31
C ALA A 61 -3.13 5.08 -19.35
N GLU A 62 -4.35 5.17 -19.88
CA GLU A 62 -5.59 5.35 -19.12
C GLU A 62 -5.97 4.17 -18.21
N ARG A 63 -5.48 2.97 -18.53
CA ARG A 63 -5.70 1.75 -17.74
C ARG A 63 -4.54 1.47 -16.77
N GLY A 64 -3.48 2.25 -16.86
CA GLY A 64 -2.33 2.19 -15.97
C GLY A 64 -2.59 2.90 -14.64
N LEU A 65 -1.57 2.90 -13.79
CA LEU A 65 -1.60 3.67 -12.56
C LEU A 65 -1.28 5.14 -12.85
N LEU A 66 -2.28 5.99 -12.75
CA LEU A 66 -2.16 7.43 -13.02
C LEU A 66 -1.82 8.18 -11.73
N VAL A 67 -0.74 8.97 -11.77
CA VAL A 67 -0.28 9.80 -10.66
C VAL A 67 -0.39 11.26 -11.07
N SER A 68 -1.07 12.08 -10.27
CA SER A 68 -1.18 13.53 -10.54
C SER A 68 0.11 14.27 -10.18
N GLN A 69 0.32 15.42 -10.81
CA GLN A 69 1.44 16.32 -10.46
C GLN A 69 1.40 16.75 -8.99
N SER A 70 0.20 16.97 -8.43
CA SER A 70 0.03 17.28 -7.02
C SER A 70 0.44 16.12 -6.10
N MET A 71 0.17 14.87 -6.50
CA MET A 71 0.61 13.70 -5.75
C MET A 71 2.13 13.56 -5.80
N LEU A 72 2.76 13.75 -6.96
CA LEU A 72 4.23 13.73 -7.09
C LEU A 72 4.90 14.78 -6.20
N ALA A 73 4.43 16.03 -6.26
CA ALA A 73 4.97 17.11 -5.42
C ALA A 73 4.85 16.79 -3.92
N ALA A 74 3.70 16.25 -3.48
CA ALA A 74 3.49 15.84 -2.10
C ALA A 74 4.40 14.66 -1.69
N LEU A 75 4.58 13.66 -2.56
CA LEU A 75 5.50 12.54 -2.30
C LEU A 75 6.94 13.03 -2.15
N GLU A 76 7.41 13.90 -3.04
CA GLU A 76 8.76 14.48 -2.95
C GLU A 76 8.99 15.26 -1.66
N GLU A 77 8.01 16.06 -1.22
CA GLU A 77 8.07 16.78 0.05
C GLU A 77 8.15 15.84 1.25
N LEU A 78 7.31 14.80 1.28
CA LEU A 78 7.30 13.82 2.36
C LEU A 78 8.57 12.98 2.41
N ILE A 79 9.13 12.60 1.25
CA ILE A 79 10.42 11.88 1.18
C ILE A 79 11.53 12.75 1.77
N ARG A 80 11.61 14.03 1.38
CA ARG A 80 12.60 14.96 1.95
C ARG A 80 12.46 15.08 3.46
N ALA A 81 11.23 15.22 3.96
CA ALA A 81 10.98 15.32 5.40
C ALA A 81 11.37 14.04 6.16
N CYS A 82 11.06 12.86 5.60
CA CYS A 82 11.37 11.57 6.22
C CYS A 82 12.86 11.20 6.21
N CYS A 83 13.64 11.78 5.29
CA CYS A 83 15.07 11.53 5.17
C CYS A 83 15.94 12.62 5.81
N ALA A 84 15.33 13.69 6.36
CA ALA A 84 16.06 14.74 7.06
C ALA A 84 16.46 14.28 8.46
N GLU A 85 17.75 14.34 8.79
CA GLU A 85 18.28 13.87 10.09
C GLU A 85 17.97 14.84 11.25
N ASP A 86 17.74 16.13 10.96
CA ASP A 86 17.69 17.20 11.97
C ASP A 86 16.29 17.55 12.49
N GLU A 87 15.21 17.07 11.85
CA GLU A 87 13.82 17.50 12.11
C GLU A 87 12.99 16.47 12.93
N GLY A 88 13.65 15.46 13.50
CA GLY A 88 13.01 14.35 14.20
C GLY A 88 12.38 13.32 13.24
N VAL A 89 11.67 12.33 13.79
CA VAL A 89 11.11 11.21 13.02
C VAL A 89 9.65 11.49 12.62
N PRO A 90 9.33 11.72 11.33
CA PRO A 90 8.00 12.18 10.93
C PRO A 90 6.90 11.15 11.14
N VAL A 91 5.69 11.65 11.41
CA VAL A 91 4.45 10.88 11.39
C VAL A 91 3.54 11.44 10.30
N VAL A 92 3.30 10.65 9.27
CA VAL A 92 2.49 11.03 8.11
C VAL A 92 1.10 10.42 8.26
N LEU A 93 0.09 11.27 8.42
CA LEU A 93 -1.31 10.87 8.53
C LEU A 93 -2.00 11.01 7.18
N VAL A 94 -2.48 9.90 6.62
CA VAL A 94 -3.16 9.89 5.32
C VAL A 94 -4.65 9.66 5.51
N CYS A 95 -5.40 10.77 5.43
CA CYS A 95 -6.84 10.79 5.63
C CYS A 95 -7.61 11.36 4.43
N GLY A 96 -8.90 11.02 4.34
CA GLY A 96 -9.75 11.42 3.23
C GLY A 96 -10.92 10.45 3.02
N PRO A 97 -11.88 10.77 2.15
CA PRO A 97 -13.08 9.94 1.94
C PRO A 97 -12.75 8.51 1.46
N LYS A 98 -13.76 7.63 1.46
CA LYS A 98 -13.64 6.32 0.79
C LYS A 98 -13.37 6.53 -0.71
N ASN A 99 -12.62 5.62 -1.32
CA ASN A 99 -12.32 5.60 -2.76
C ASN A 99 -11.60 6.83 -3.33
N THR A 100 -10.77 7.52 -2.53
CA THR A 100 -9.95 8.65 -3.00
C THR A 100 -8.48 8.31 -3.22
N GLY A 101 -8.10 7.02 -3.20
CA GLY A 101 -6.74 6.58 -3.48
C GLY A 101 -5.76 6.61 -2.29
N LYS A 102 -6.24 6.67 -1.04
CA LYS A 102 -5.37 6.68 0.16
C LYS A 102 -4.42 5.48 0.22
N SER A 103 -4.92 4.25 0.05
CA SER A 103 -4.09 3.05 0.04
C SER A 103 -3.06 3.08 -1.10
N THR A 104 -3.42 3.59 -2.28
CA THR A 104 -2.49 3.80 -3.39
C THR A 104 -1.38 4.78 -3.02
N PHE A 105 -1.74 5.93 -2.42
CA PHE A 105 -0.79 6.93 -1.96
C PHE A 105 0.17 6.36 -0.91
N ASN A 106 -0.35 5.62 0.08
CA ASN A 106 0.46 4.97 1.11
C ASN A 106 1.47 3.99 0.51
N ARG A 107 1.05 3.09 -0.39
CA ARG A 107 1.97 2.15 -1.04
C ARG A 107 3.06 2.85 -1.82
N TYR A 108 2.71 3.92 -2.53
CA TYR A 108 3.70 4.73 -3.26
C TYR A 108 4.72 5.37 -2.33
N LEU A 109 4.24 6.01 -1.27
CA LEU A 109 5.11 6.65 -0.29
C LEU A 109 6.04 5.64 0.38
N ILE A 110 5.51 4.49 0.83
CA ILE A 110 6.30 3.42 1.45
C ILE A 110 7.37 2.93 0.47
N ASN A 111 6.99 2.55 -0.75
CA ASN A 111 7.93 2.01 -1.74
C ASN A 111 9.01 3.04 -2.11
N LEU A 112 8.68 4.33 -2.18
CA LEU A 112 9.65 5.38 -2.44
C LEU A 112 10.61 5.57 -1.26
N LEU A 113 10.09 5.62 -0.03
CA LEU A 113 10.90 5.73 1.19
C LEU A 113 11.86 4.55 1.37
N LEU A 114 11.46 3.34 1.00
CA LEU A 114 12.33 2.15 1.06
C LEU A 114 13.55 2.21 0.12
N ASN A 115 13.60 3.16 -0.83
CA ASN A 115 14.83 3.42 -1.59
C ASN A 115 15.88 4.23 -0.79
N HIS A 116 15.46 4.85 0.31
CA HIS A 116 16.28 5.75 1.11
C HIS A 116 16.47 5.26 2.55
N LEU A 117 15.52 4.49 3.06
CA LEU A 117 15.44 4.03 4.44
C LEU A 117 15.41 2.50 4.50
N PRO A 118 16.02 1.87 5.52
CA PRO A 118 16.00 0.42 5.67
C PRO A 118 14.61 -0.12 6.01
N SER A 119 13.76 0.71 6.63
CA SER A 119 12.38 0.35 6.96
C SER A 119 11.51 1.57 7.21
N VAL A 120 10.20 1.36 7.15
CA VAL A 120 9.16 2.34 7.47
C VAL A 120 8.10 1.64 8.32
N GLU A 121 7.63 2.28 9.39
CA GLU A 121 6.49 1.73 10.14
C GLU A 121 5.17 2.17 9.51
N TYR A 122 4.22 1.25 9.46
CA TYR A 122 2.89 1.49 8.90
C TYR A 122 1.81 1.10 9.91
N MET A 123 0.93 2.04 10.22
CA MET A 123 -0.22 1.82 11.07
C MET A 123 -1.52 1.81 10.24
N GLU A 124 -2.20 0.67 10.25
CA GLU A 124 -3.50 0.49 9.63
C GLU A 124 -4.61 0.79 10.64
N CYS A 125 -5.43 1.79 10.34
CA CYS A 125 -6.60 2.15 11.14
C CYS A 125 -7.93 1.94 10.38
N ASP A 126 -7.89 1.56 9.10
CA ASP A 126 -9.06 1.15 8.32
C ASP A 126 -9.34 -0.35 8.53
N ILE A 127 -10.16 -0.65 9.53
CA ILE A 127 -10.61 -2.02 9.85
C ILE A 127 -11.48 -2.66 8.75
N GLY A 128 -11.95 -1.90 7.76
CA GLY A 128 -12.78 -2.40 6.66
C GLY A 128 -11.96 -2.91 5.48
N GLN A 129 -10.90 -2.19 5.10
CA GLN A 129 -10.00 -2.53 3.99
C GLN A 129 -8.55 -2.41 4.45
N THR A 130 -8.11 -3.42 5.20
CA THR A 130 -6.80 -3.48 5.81
C THR A 130 -5.69 -3.79 4.80
N GLU A 131 -4.53 -3.15 4.96
CA GLU A 131 -3.25 -3.61 4.39
C GLU A 131 -2.51 -4.49 5.42
N PHE A 132 -1.72 -5.47 4.97
CA PHE A 132 -0.88 -6.39 5.78
C PHE A 132 -1.57 -7.38 6.74
N THR A 133 -2.80 -7.11 7.18
CA THR A 133 -3.55 -7.96 8.11
C THR A 133 -4.94 -8.32 7.59
N PRO A 134 -5.62 -9.34 8.15
CA PRO A 134 -7.01 -9.61 7.83
C PRO A 134 -7.95 -8.44 8.18
N PRO A 135 -9.14 -8.37 7.56
CA PRO A 135 -10.15 -7.37 7.91
C PRO A 135 -10.54 -7.41 9.39
N GLY A 136 -10.88 -6.25 9.92
CA GLY A 136 -11.25 -6.06 11.33
C GLY A 136 -10.06 -5.85 12.27
N CYS A 137 -8.86 -5.60 11.74
CA CYS A 137 -7.66 -5.37 12.53
C CYS A 137 -7.24 -3.90 12.52
N VAL A 138 -6.83 -3.39 13.68
CA VAL A 138 -5.97 -2.21 13.78
C VAL A 138 -4.57 -2.71 14.08
N SER A 139 -3.59 -2.32 13.29
CA SER A 139 -2.24 -2.90 13.36
C SER A 139 -1.14 -1.88 13.13
N LEU A 140 0.05 -2.17 13.67
CA LEU A 140 1.31 -1.49 13.43
C LEU A 140 2.28 -2.53 12.88
N SER A 141 2.85 -2.30 11.70
CA SER A 141 3.75 -3.22 11.01
C SER A 141 5.06 -2.51 10.65
N ASN A 142 6.17 -3.24 10.73
CA ASN A 142 7.44 -2.77 10.18
C ASN A 142 7.53 -3.22 8.71
N VAL A 143 7.68 -2.28 7.78
CA VAL A 143 7.78 -2.59 6.35
C VAL A 143 9.22 -2.42 5.92
N THR A 144 9.77 -3.47 5.32
CA THR A 144 11.17 -3.57 4.87
C THR A 144 11.29 -3.91 3.38
N GLU A 145 10.18 -4.33 2.77
CA GLU A 145 10.12 -4.78 1.38
C GLU A 145 9.03 -4.02 0.60
N PRO A 146 9.23 -3.77 -0.71
CA PRO A 146 8.25 -3.08 -1.53
C PRO A 146 6.88 -3.79 -1.60
N ILE A 147 5.81 -3.01 -1.56
CA ILE A 147 4.43 -3.46 -1.67
C ILE A 147 4.01 -3.40 -3.15
N LEU A 148 4.04 -4.55 -3.83
CA LEU A 148 3.85 -4.64 -5.29
C LEU A 148 2.56 -5.38 -5.72
N GLY A 149 1.63 -5.59 -4.78
CA GLY A 149 0.40 -6.34 -5.06
C GLY A 149 -0.81 -5.83 -4.29
N PRO A 150 -1.97 -6.49 -4.44
CA PRO A 150 -3.15 -6.25 -3.61
C PRO A 150 -2.97 -6.82 -2.19
N PRO A 151 -3.75 -6.37 -1.19
CA PRO A 151 -3.53 -6.67 0.24
C PRO A 151 -3.31 -8.14 0.59
N PHE A 152 -3.97 -9.06 -0.11
CA PHE A 152 -3.86 -10.51 0.15
C PHE A 152 -2.52 -11.12 -0.25
N THR A 153 -1.65 -10.38 -0.96
CA THR A 153 -0.37 -10.90 -1.48
C THR A 153 0.82 -10.68 -0.55
N HIS A 154 0.65 -9.92 0.52
CA HIS A 154 1.74 -9.51 1.42
C HIS A 154 1.24 -9.42 2.87
N GLN A 155 0.46 -10.40 3.30
CA GLN A 155 0.07 -10.53 4.71
C GLN A 155 1.32 -10.82 5.55
N GLN A 156 1.47 -10.13 6.68
CA GLN A 156 2.64 -10.27 7.56
C GLN A 156 2.27 -10.19 9.04
N THR A 157 3.19 -10.61 9.90
CA THR A 157 3.02 -10.50 11.35
C THR A 157 3.28 -9.04 11.77
N PRO A 158 2.29 -8.34 12.34
CA PRO A 158 2.46 -6.96 12.79
C PRO A 158 3.28 -6.89 14.08
N LEU A 159 3.95 -5.75 14.32
CA LEU A 159 4.60 -5.43 15.61
C LEU A 159 3.58 -5.39 16.75
N LYS A 160 2.39 -4.84 16.47
CA LYS A 160 1.25 -4.83 17.38
C LYS A 160 -0.05 -4.84 16.61
N MET A 161 -1.03 -5.58 17.10
CA MET A 161 -2.33 -5.65 16.48
C MET A 161 -3.41 -5.92 17.51
N VAL A 162 -4.59 -5.38 17.25
CA VAL A 162 -5.82 -5.76 17.92
C VAL A 162 -6.84 -6.15 16.86
N TYR A 163 -7.41 -7.34 17.02
CA TYR A 163 -8.59 -7.73 16.27
C TYR A 163 -9.81 -7.07 16.90
N PHE A 164 -10.38 -6.08 16.22
CA PHE A 164 -11.55 -5.34 16.66
C PHE A 164 -12.81 -6.22 16.68
N GLY A 165 -12.88 -7.21 15.78
CA GLY A 165 -14.00 -8.17 15.66
C GLY A 165 -15.07 -7.78 14.64
N GLN A 166 -14.96 -6.59 14.04
CA GLN A 166 -15.90 -6.05 13.06
C GLN A 166 -15.13 -5.29 11.96
N THR A 167 -15.71 -5.20 10.77
CA THR A 167 -15.16 -4.41 9.64
C THR A 167 -15.68 -2.97 9.61
N SER A 168 -16.42 -2.57 10.64
CA SER A 168 -16.95 -1.23 10.85
C SER A 168 -16.97 -0.92 12.34
N CYS A 169 -16.69 0.33 12.71
CA CYS A 169 -16.75 0.82 14.09
C CYS A 169 -17.84 1.87 14.27
N GLU A 170 -18.82 1.93 13.35
CA GLU A 170 -19.96 2.86 13.41
C GLU A 170 -20.79 2.68 14.69
N HIS A 171 -20.83 1.47 15.24
CA HIS A 171 -21.59 1.12 16.45
C HIS A 171 -20.79 1.25 17.75
N ASP A 172 -19.46 1.37 17.69
CA ASP A 172 -18.61 1.47 18.87
C ASP A 172 -17.31 2.24 18.57
N THR A 173 -17.46 3.55 18.36
CA THR A 173 -16.33 4.43 18.00
C THR A 173 -15.38 4.67 19.17
N GLU A 174 -15.86 4.64 20.41
CA GLU A 174 -15.02 4.83 21.60
C GLU A 174 -14.05 3.67 21.78
N ARG A 175 -14.54 2.41 21.75
CA ARG A 175 -13.67 1.24 21.76
C ARG A 175 -12.68 1.26 20.61
N TYR A 176 -13.11 1.66 19.42
CA TYR A 176 -12.22 1.78 18.26
C TYR A 176 -11.07 2.78 18.53
N LEU A 177 -11.37 3.96 19.10
CA LEU A 177 -10.33 4.92 19.47
C LEU A 177 -9.37 4.38 20.52
N ASP A 178 -9.87 3.66 21.52
CA ASP A 178 -9.03 3.06 22.55
C ASP A 178 -8.11 1.99 21.97
N VAL A 179 -8.59 1.22 21.00
CA VAL A 179 -7.78 0.28 20.22
C VAL A 179 -6.70 1.02 19.42
N VAL A 180 -7.05 2.10 18.71
CA VAL A 180 -6.07 2.91 17.96
C VAL A 180 -4.99 3.45 18.89
N LYS A 181 -5.37 4.07 20.02
CA LYS A 181 -4.41 4.57 21.03
C LYS A 181 -3.52 3.45 21.56
N TYR A 182 -4.11 2.29 21.85
CA TYR A 182 -3.38 1.14 22.33
C TYR A 182 -2.34 0.65 21.31
N VAL A 183 -2.70 0.54 20.03
CA VAL A 183 -1.73 0.14 19.00
C VAL A 183 -0.66 1.22 18.79
N PHE A 184 -1.07 2.49 18.70
CA PHE A 184 -0.16 3.64 18.55
C PHE A 184 0.86 3.76 19.69
N SER A 185 0.49 3.39 20.93
CA SER A 185 1.41 3.44 22.08
C SER A 185 2.66 2.55 21.93
N SER A 186 2.72 1.67 20.94
CA SER A 186 3.90 0.87 20.64
C SER A 186 4.81 1.45 19.56
N TYR A 187 4.41 2.56 18.93
CA TYR A 187 5.29 3.30 18.04
C TYR A 187 6.41 3.98 18.84
N LYS A 188 7.66 3.61 18.55
CA LYS A 188 8.85 4.09 19.29
C LYS A 188 9.46 5.37 18.76
N LYS A 189 8.97 5.90 17.63
CA LYS A 189 9.55 7.08 16.94
C LYS A 189 11.01 6.88 16.53
N GLU A 190 11.35 5.67 16.06
CA GLU A 190 12.70 5.31 15.57
C GLU A 190 12.83 5.44 14.04
N VAL A 191 11.75 5.19 13.30
CA VAL A 191 11.65 5.32 11.84
C VAL A 191 10.34 6.01 11.47
N PRO A 192 10.22 6.63 10.28
CA PRO A 192 8.99 7.31 9.88
C PRO A 192 7.77 6.41 9.98
N LEU A 193 6.65 6.98 10.45
CA LEU A 193 5.39 6.29 10.59
C LEU A 193 4.38 6.81 9.57
N ILE A 194 3.81 5.91 8.78
CA ILE A 194 2.67 6.22 7.90
C ILE A 194 1.40 5.64 8.53
N VAL A 195 0.43 6.51 8.81
CA VAL A 195 -0.85 6.13 9.41
C VAL A 195 -1.95 6.22 8.35
N ASN A 196 -2.49 5.07 7.96
CA ASN A 196 -3.69 5.00 7.13
C ASN A 196 -4.95 5.12 7.98
N THR A 197 -5.95 5.82 7.45
CA THR A 197 -7.20 6.07 8.17
C THR A 197 -8.38 5.59 7.37
N MET A 198 -9.45 5.26 8.07
CA MET A 198 -10.73 4.98 7.41
C MET A 198 -11.29 6.19 6.66
N GLY A 199 -12.21 5.93 5.74
CA GLY A 199 -12.80 6.94 4.84
C GLY A 199 -13.82 7.91 5.45
N TRP A 200 -13.75 8.21 6.76
CA TRP A 200 -14.75 9.02 7.46
C TRP A 200 -14.38 10.50 7.48
N VAL A 201 -15.03 11.28 6.62
CA VAL A 201 -14.77 12.73 6.45
C VAL A 201 -15.93 13.64 6.88
N LYS A 202 -17.09 13.08 7.24
CA LYS A 202 -18.29 13.84 7.64
C LYS A 202 -18.98 13.18 8.85
N GLY A 203 -19.70 13.98 9.64
CA GLY A 203 -20.48 13.50 10.79
C GLY A 203 -19.66 13.38 12.09
N LYS A 204 -20.27 12.79 13.12
CA LYS A 204 -19.64 12.58 14.44
C LYS A 204 -18.29 11.85 14.32
N GLN A 205 -18.20 10.94 13.37
CA GLN A 205 -17.02 10.13 13.06
C GLN A 205 -15.79 10.95 12.64
N GLY A 206 -15.95 11.94 11.75
CA GLY A 206 -14.84 12.80 11.31
C GLY A 206 -14.33 13.72 12.42
N ALA A 207 -15.23 14.20 13.29
CA ALA A 207 -14.88 15.04 14.44
C ALA A 207 -14.14 14.26 15.55
N VAL A 208 -14.41 12.96 15.67
CA VAL A 208 -13.73 12.07 16.62
C VAL A 208 -12.32 11.75 16.15
N PHE A 209 -12.13 11.52 14.85
CA PHE A 209 -10.82 11.27 14.27
C PHE A 209 -9.88 12.49 14.38
N SER A 210 -10.39 13.70 14.10
CA SER A 210 -9.61 14.93 14.24
C SER A 210 -9.17 15.20 15.69
N ARG A 211 -10.01 14.86 16.68
CA ARG A 211 -9.66 14.93 18.11
C ARG A 211 -8.58 13.91 18.49
N GLY A 212 -8.64 12.69 17.95
CA GLY A 212 -7.64 11.65 18.17
C GLY A 212 -6.26 12.04 17.60
N ALA A 213 -6.22 12.56 16.38
CA ALA A 213 -5.00 13.01 15.74
C ALA A 213 -4.35 14.22 16.45
N ALA A 214 -5.15 15.13 17.01
CA ALA A 214 -4.65 16.25 17.80
C ALA A 214 -4.05 15.84 19.16
N ALA A 215 -4.53 14.74 19.74
CA ALA A 215 -4.05 14.22 21.02
C ALA A 215 -2.78 13.35 20.93
N ALA A 216 -2.33 13.01 19.71
CA ALA A 216 -1.14 12.22 19.45
C ALA A 216 0.12 13.06 19.14
N ARG A 217 0.01 14.40 19.23
CA ARG A 217 1.13 15.34 19.13
C ARG A 217 1.89 15.45 20.46
#